data_AF-A0A5N1JCD5-F1
#
_entry.id   AF-A0A5N1JCD5-F1
#
_cell.length_a   1.000
_cell.length_b   1.000
_cell.length_c   1.000
_cell.angle_alpha   90.00
_cell.angle_beta   90.00
_cell.angle_gamma   90.00
#
_symmetry.space_group_name_H-M   'P 1'
#
loop_
_entity.id
_entity.type
_entity.pdbx_description
1 polymer ?
#
loop_
_entity_poly.entity_id
_entity_poly.type
_entity_poly.pdbx_seq_one_letter_code
_entity_poly.pdbx_strand_id
1 'polypeptide(L)'
;MKTHWLFPNRYRLMGWILFIPSTILGLLVLHAEFRFDFLDISLSAPEENAAWVYKIIWWLSGGGDFLNGGISSMNLTDELAALGAIIGLLLIAFSKEKVEDEMISQLRLESLQWAVYVNYLVLGVLILLVHGGLFFSVMIYNLFTVLIVFIIRFRLAIRRNEKTVLMAL
;
A
#
# COMPACT_ATOMS: atom_id res chain seq x y z
N MET A 1 -26.95 5.66 8.33
CA MET A 1 -26.85 4.33 7.66
C MET A 1 -25.91 3.41 8.44
N LYS A 2 -26.34 2.21 8.85
CA LYS A 2 -25.53 1.28 9.66
C LYS A 2 -24.43 0.63 8.81
N THR A 3 -23.17 1.06 8.97
CA THR A 3 -22.01 0.45 8.28
C THR A 3 -21.49 -0.76 9.07
N HIS A 4 -21.73 -1.96 8.56
CA HIS A 4 -21.47 -3.25 9.23
C HIS A 4 -20.00 -3.77 9.09
N TRP A 5 -19.08 -3.02 8.46
CA TRP A 5 -17.77 -3.53 8.00
C TRP A 5 -16.58 -2.70 8.48
N LEU A 6 -16.42 -2.55 9.80
CA LEU A 6 -15.29 -1.81 10.37
C LEU A 6 -14.60 -2.64 11.43
N PHE A 7 -13.28 -2.66 11.38
CA PHE A 7 -12.47 -3.43 12.32
C PHE A 7 -12.56 -2.84 13.73
N PRO A 8 -12.67 -3.64 14.79
CA PRO A 8 -12.63 -3.15 16.17
C PRO A 8 -11.44 -2.21 16.44
N ASN A 9 -11.58 -1.27 17.38
CA ASN A 9 -10.55 -0.25 17.66
C ASN A 9 -9.14 -0.83 17.96
N ARG A 10 -9.07 -2.07 18.47
CA ARG A 10 -7.80 -2.79 18.72
C ARG A 10 -6.97 -3.03 17.46
N TYR A 11 -7.59 -3.12 16.28
CA TYR A 11 -6.91 -3.36 15.01
C TYR A 11 -6.10 -2.15 14.54
N ARG A 12 -6.33 -0.95 15.10
CA ARG A 12 -5.48 0.22 14.85
C ARG A 12 -4.06 0.03 15.35
N LEU A 13 -3.90 -0.56 16.54
CA LEU A 13 -2.58 -0.87 17.11
C LEU A 13 -1.90 -1.97 16.30
N MET A 14 -2.65 -3.01 15.91
CA MET A 14 -2.13 -4.07 15.04
C MET A 14 -1.68 -3.52 13.69
N GLY A 15 -2.44 -2.59 13.10
CA GLY A 15 -2.08 -1.93 11.86
C GLY A 15 -0.76 -1.15 11.96
N TRP A 16 -0.52 -0.44 13.05
CA TRP A 16 0.77 0.23 13.30
C TRP A 16 1.91 -0.75 13.55
N ILE A 17 1.65 -1.81 14.32
CA ILE A 17 2.64 -2.87 14.58
C ILE A 17 3.01 -3.60 13.29
N LEU A 18 2.12 -3.71 12.31
CA LEU A 18 2.43 -4.30 11.01
C LEU A 18 3.07 -3.29 10.04
N PHE A 19 2.54 -2.07 9.99
CA PHE A 19 3.00 -1.03 9.07
C PHE A 19 4.43 -0.59 9.35
N ILE A 20 4.80 -0.38 10.61
CA ILE A 20 6.14 0.13 10.96
C ILE A 20 7.26 -0.84 10.54
N PRO A 21 7.23 -2.14 10.94
CA PRO A 21 8.25 -3.09 10.51
C PRO A 21 8.26 -3.31 8.99
N SER A 22 7.09 -3.35 8.35
CA SER A 22 7.00 -3.53 6.89
C SER A 22 7.60 -2.33 6.15
N THR A 23 7.39 -1.11 6.65
CA THR A 23 7.99 0.10 6.08
C THR A 23 9.49 0.14 6.31
N ILE A 24 9.97 -0.23 7.50
CA ILE A 24 11.40 -0.34 7.80
C ILE A 24 12.05 -1.36 6.87
N LEU A 25 11.45 -2.54 6.73
CA LEU A 25 11.90 -3.60 5.85
C LEU A 25 11.93 -3.11 4.39
N GLY A 26 10.89 -2.44 3.91
CA GLY A 26 10.87 -1.86 2.56
C GLY A 26 11.99 -0.84 2.34
N LEU A 27 12.28 0.02 3.32
CA LEU A 27 13.39 0.97 3.24
C LEU A 27 14.76 0.27 3.25
N LEU A 28 14.91 -0.81 4.04
CA LEU A 28 16.13 -1.61 4.06
C LEU A 28 16.37 -2.33 2.73
N VAL A 29 15.31 -2.83 2.09
CA VAL A 29 15.42 -3.42 0.75
C VAL A 29 15.86 -2.37 -0.27
N LEU A 30 15.28 -1.17 -0.23
CA LEU A 30 15.56 -0.10 -1.18
C LEU A 30 16.94 0.55 -1.02
N HIS A 31 17.46 0.65 0.21
CA HIS A 31 18.69 1.41 0.50
C HIS A 31 19.88 0.58 0.96
N ALA A 32 19.64 -0.60 1.54
CA ALA A 32 20.68 -1.46 2.09
C ALA A 32 20.76 -2.81 1.34
N GLU A 33 20.02 -2.96 0.24
CA GLU A 33 19.91 -4.20 -0.55
C GLU A 33 19.58 -5.42 0.32
N PHE A 34 18.89 -5.19 1.44
CA PHE A 34 18.56 -6.25 2.37
C PHE A 34 17.57 -7.21 1.73
N ARG A 35 17.88 -8.51 1.75
CA ARG A 35 17.06 -9.56 1.17
C ARG A 35 17.04 -10.75 2.11
N PHE A 36 15.91 -11.44 2.17
CA PHE A 36 15.82 -12.70 2.85
C PHE A 36 16.11 -13.85 1.89
N ASP A 37 17.15 -14.62 2.17
CA ASP A 37 17.55 -15.78 1.35
C ASP A 37 16.46 -16.87 1.30
N PHE A 38 15.61 -16.97 2.34
CA PHE A 38 14.50 -17.94 2.36
C PHE A 38 13.34 -17.54 1.43
N LEU A 39 13.32 -16.31 0.93
CA LEU A 39 12.33 -15.77 -0.02
C LEU A 39 12.88 -15.70 -1.45
N ASP A 40 14.06 -16.26 -1.71
CA ASP A 40 14.57 -16.43 -3.06
C ASP A 40 13.86 -17.60 -3.74
N ILE A 41 13.24 -17.31 -4.87
CA ILE A 41 12.59 -18.29 -5.73
C ILE A 41 13.30 -18.27 -7.07
N SER A 42 13.89 -19.41 -7.42
CA SER A 42 14.44 -19.64 -8.76
C SER A 42 13.42 -20.36 -9.62
N LEU A 43 13.02 -19.73 -10.72
CA LEU A 43 12.14 -20.29 -11.73
C LEU A 43 12.93 -20.55 -13.01
N SER A 44 12.90 -21.79 -13.49
CA SER A 44 13.50 -22.16 -14.77
C SER A 44 12.60 -21.77 -15.94
N ALA A 45 13.20 -21.63 -17.13
CA ALA A 45 12.48 -21.34 -18.35
C ALA A 45 11.51 -22.49 -18.69
N PRO A 46 10.28 -22.16 -19.14
CA PRO A 46 9.33 -23.13 -19.63
C PRO A 46 9.89 -23.89 -20.84
N GLU A 47 9.78 -25.21 -20.82
CA GLU A 47 9.92 -26.01 -22.04
C GLU A 47 8.75 -25.71 -23.01
N GLU A 48 8.94 -26.01 -24.31
CA GLU A 48 7.91 -25.75 -25.34
C GLU A 48 6.55 -26.40 -25.01
N ASN A 49 6.55 -27.57 -24.37
CA ASN A 49 5.35 -28.31 -23.97
C ASN A 49 4.82 -27.96 -22.56
N ALA A 50 5.41 -27.00 -21.86
CA ALA A 50 4.94 -26.59 -20.55
C ALA A 50 3.51 -26.04 -20.60
N ALA A 51 2.75 -26.26 -19.52
CA ALA A 51 1.39 -25.73 -19.38
C ALA A 51 1.38 -24.20 -19.56
N TRP A 52 0.35 -23.68 -20.23
CA TRP A 52 0.19 -22.25 -20.51
C TRP A 52 0.28 -21.37 -19.26
N VAL A 53 -0.20 -21.87 -18.11
CA VAL A 53 -0.13 -21.19 -16.81
C VAL A 53 1.32 -20.96 -16.37
N TYR A 54 2.21 -21.95 -16.54
CA TYR A 54 3.62 -21.84 -16.16
C TYR A 54 4.35 -20.81 -17.03
N LYS A 55 4.03 -20.77 -18.33
CA LYS A 55 4.56 -19.76 -19.26
C LYS A 55 4.19 -18.34 -18.85
N ILE A 56 2.95 -18.13 -18.37
CA ILE A 56 2.50 -16.83 -17.87
C ILE A 56 3.22 -16.46 -16.58
N ILE A 57 3.32 -17.39 -15.62
CA ILE A 57 3.99 -17.13 -14.34
C ILE A 57 5.45 -16.73 -14.59
N TRP A 58 6.15 -17.47 -15.45
CA TRP A 58 7.54 -17.17 -15.80
C TRP A 58 7.71 -15.81 -16.49
N TRP A 59 6.79 -15.43 -17.36
CA TRP A 59 6.81 -14.10 -17.98
C TRP A 59 6.56 -12.97 -16.97
N LEU A 60 5.56 -13.13 -16.10
CA LEU A 60 5.24 -12.17 -15.04
C LEU A 60 6.37 -12.03 -14.01
N SER A 61 7.14 -13.09 -13.83
CA SER A 61 8.22 -13.15 -12.86
C SER A 61 9.56 -12.63 -13.40
N GLY A 62 9.55 -11.92 -14.54
CA GLY A 62 10.75 -11.33 -15.13
C GLY A 62 11.56 -12.30 -16.00
N GLY A 63 11.04 -13.49 -16.30
CA GLY A 63 11.70 -14.46 -17.18
C GLY A 63 11.90 -13.96 -18.62
N GLY A 64 11.16 -12.93 -19.05
CA GLY A 64 11.30 -12.32 -20.37
C GLY A 64 12.61 -11.56 -20.63
N ASP A 65 13.51 -11.43 -19.64
CA ASP A 65 14.81 -10.79 -19.84
C ASP A 65 15.69 -11.62 -20.78
N PHE A 66 15.86 -11.13 -22.02
CA PHE A 66 16.59 -11.78 -23.12
C PHE A 66 18.05 -12.17 -22.77
N LEU A 67 18.62 -11.61 -21.69
CA LEU A 67 20.00 -11.83 -21.25
C LEU A 67 20.15 -12.88 -20.14
N ASN A 68 19.08 -13.23 -19.42
CA ASN A 68 19.14 -14.20 -18.33
C ASN A 68 18.81 -15.59 -18.88
N GLY A 69 19.86 -16.35 -19.21
CA GLY A 69 19.83 -17.66 -19.87
C GLY A 69 19.00 -18.75 -19.18
N GLY A 70 17.69 -18.61 -19.21
CA GLY A 70 16.72 -19.63 -18.84
C GLY A 70 16.49 -19.85 -17.34
N ILE A 71 17.07 -19.06 -16.44
CA ILE A 71 16.78 -19.11 -15.00
C ILE A 71 16.51 -17.68 -14.51
N SER A 72 15.33 -17.45 -13.95
CA SER A 72 14.98 -16.21 -13.26
C SER A 72 14.97 -16.44 -11.75
N SER A 73 15.94 -15.85 -11.06
CA SER A 73 15.92 -15.74 -9.60
C SER A 73 15.25 -14.44 -9.19
N MET A 74 14.17 -14.51 -8.44
CA MET A 74 13.52 -13.35 -7.81
C MET A 74 13.51 -13.50 -6.31
N ASN A 75 13.58 -12.38 -5.62
CA ASN A 75 13.46 -12.32 -4.18
C ASN A 75 12.13 -11.67 -3.83
N LEU A 76 11.31 -12.30 -2.99
CA LEU A 76 9.97 -11.79 -2.65
C LEU A 76 9.95 -10.79 -1.47
N THR A 77 11.12 -10.30 -1.03
CA THR A 77 11.22 -9.50 0.20
C THR A 77 10.55 -8.14 0.04
N ASP A 78 10.68 -7.47 -1.10
CA ASP A 78 10.02 -6.19 -1.37
C ASP A 78 8.51 -6.33 -1.56
N GLU A 79 8.02 -7.39 -2.20
CA GLU A 79 6.58 -7.64 -2.31
C GLU A 79 5.97 -7.90 -0.94
N LEU A 80 6.66 -8.67 -0.09
CA LEU A 80 6.23 -8.89 1.28
C LEU A 80 6.20 -7.57 2.08
N ALA A 81 7.21 -6.72 1.91
CA ALA A 81 7.26 -5.39 2.52
C ALA A 81 6.07 -4.54 2.09
N ALA A 82 5.82 -4.46 0.79
CA ALA A 82 4.77 -3.65 0.20
C ALA A 82 3.37 -4.14 0.63
N LEU A 83 3.13 -5.46 0.56
CA LEU A 83 1.88 -6.06 1.02
C LEU A 83 1.66 -5.83 2.52
N GLY A 84 2.68 -6.04 3.34
CA GLY A 84 2.62 -5.77 4.78
C GLY A 84 2.29 -4.31 5.08
N ALA A 85 2.90 -3.38 4.35
CA ALA A 85 2.62 -1.95 4.48
C ALA A 85 1.19 -1.58 4.04
N ILE A 86 0.70 -2.11 2.91
CA ILE A 86 -0.69 -1.90 2.44
C ILE A 86 -1.68 -2.44 3.46
N ILE A 87 -1.51 -3.68 3.93
CA ILE A 87 -2.40 -4.30 4.93
C ILE A 87 -2.37 -3.49 6.22
N GLY A 88 -1.19 -3.08 6.68
CA GLY A 88 -1.02 -2.24 7.87
C GLY A 88 -1.78 -0.91 7.75
N LEU A 89 -1.62 -0.21 6.62
CA LEU A 89 -2.34 1.03 6.35
C LEU A 89 -3.85 0.82 6.24
N LEU A 90 -4.33 -0.26 5.61
CA LEU A 90 -5.75 -0.60 5.53
C LEU A 90 -6.36 -0.84 6.92
N LEU A 91 -5.65 -1.57 7.79
CA LEU A 91 -6.09 -1.78 9.18
C LEU A 91 -6.15 -0.47 9.99
N ILE A 92 -5.19 0.44 9.77
CA ILE A 92 -5.21 1.78 10.38
C ILE A 92 -6.38 2.61 9.84
N ALA A 93 -6.58 2.58 8.52
CA ALA A 93 -7.58 3.34 7.79
C ALA A 93 -9.01 2.95 8.17
N PHE A 94 -9.32 1.67 8.20
CA PHE A 94 -10.67 1.14 8.40
C PHE A 94 -10.97 0.68 9.83
N SER A 95 -10.16 1.12 10.81
CA SER A 95 -10.43 0.89 12.22
C SER A 95 -11.61 1.73 12.73
N LYS A 96 -12.49 1.12 13.52
CA LYS A 96 -13.55 1.79 14.29
C LYS A 96 -12.97 2.80 15.27
N GLU A 97 -13.69 3.91 15.42
CA GLU A 97 -13.45 4.89 16.48
C GLU A 97 -14.21 4.50 17.77
N LYS A 98 -13.79 5.01 18.94
CA LYS A 98 -14.40 4.65 20.24
C LYS A 98 -15.90 4.95 20.32
N VAL A 99 -16.31 6.06 19.71
CA VAL A 99 -17.71 6.47 19.57
C VAL A 99 -17.96 6.68 18.09
N GLU A 100 -18.81 5.84 17.50
CA GLU A 100 -19.13 5.90 16.08
C GLU A 100 -20.54 6.48 15.91
N ASP A 101 -20.58 7.78 15.61
CA ASP A 101 -21.75 8.55 15.21
C ASP A 101 -21.90 8.52 13.67
N GLU A 102 -23.11 8.74 13.17
CA GLU A 102 -23.40 8.99 11.75
C GLU A 102 -22.49 10.08 11.16
N MET A 103 -22.20 11.14 11.91
CA MET A 103 -21.26 12.18 11.47
C MET A 103 -19.85 11.63 11.19
N ILE A 104 -19.33 10.75 12.06
CA ILE A 104 -17.99 10.16 11.89
C ILE A 104 -17.95 9.23 10.69
N SER A 105 -19.04 8.49 10.44
CA SER A 105 -19.16 7.63 9.26
C SER A 105 -19.16 8.45 7.96
N GLN A 106 -19.90 9.57 7.93
CA GLN A 106 -19.88 10.51 6.79
C GLN A 106 -18.48 11.12 6.60
N LEU A 107 -17.83 11.56 7.68
CA LEU A 107 -16.49 12.14 7.64
C LEU A 107 -15.46 11.16 7.06
N ARG A 108 -15.61 9.87 7.34
CA ARG A 108 -14.77 8.81 6.78
C ARG A 108 -14.95 8.74 5.26
N LEU A 109 -16.19 8.71 4.79
CA LEU A 109 -16.48 8.61 3.35
C LEU A 109 -16.01 9.86 2.59
N GLU A 110 -16.24 11.05 3.14
CA GLU A 110 -15.71 12.31 2.58
C GLU A 110 -14.18 12.33 2.55
N SER A 111 -13.53 11.87 3.62
CA SER A 111 -12.06 11.79 3.67
C SER A 111 -11.51 10.83 2.62
N LEU A 112 -12.21 9.71 2.35
CA LEU A 112 -11.81 8.75 1.32
C LEU A 112 -11.92 9.38 -0.07
N GLN A 113 -13.04 10.06 -0.36
CA GLN A 113 -13.23 10.77 -1.63
C GLN A 113 -12.16 11.84 -1.84
N TRP A 114 -11.85 12.64 -0.81
CA TRP A 114 -10.77 13.62 -0.85
C TRP A 114 -9.41 12.99 -1.13
N ALA A 115 -9.10 11.87 -0.49
CA ALA A 115 -7.83 11.17 -0.69
C ALA A 115 -7.67 10.67 -2.13
N VAL A 116 -8.76 10.17 -2.72
CA VAL A 116 -8.77 9.75 -4.13
C VAL A 116 -8.53 10.94 -5.06
N TYR A 117 -9.20 12.07 -4.85
CA TYR A 117 -8.98 13.28 -5.65
C TYR A 117 -7.56 13.82 -5.56
N VAL A 118 -7.01 13.91 -4.34
CA VAL A 118 -5.62 14.34 -4.14
C VAL A 118 -4.66 13.37 -4.81
N ASN A 119 -4.89 12.05 -4.69
CA ASN A 119 -4.02 11.07 -5.33
C ASN A 119 -4.00 11.22 -6.85
N TYR A 120 -5.16 11.38 -7.49
CA TYR A 120 -5.22 11.55 -8.94
C TYR A 120 -4.66 12.88 -9.42
N LEU A 121 -4.79 13.95 -8.62
CA LEU A 121 -4.15 15.23 -8.90
C LEU A 121 -2.62 15.08 -8.85
N VAL A 122 -2.10 14.45 -7.79
CA VAL A 122 -0.67 14.16 -7.65
C VAL A 122 -0.20 13.27 -8.80
N LEU A 123 -0.91 12.20 -9.12
CA LEU A 123 -0.59 11.30 -10.22
C LEU A 123 -0.53 12.04 -11.56
N GLY A 124 -1.50 12.90 -11.86
CA GLY A 124 -1.52 13.71 -13.08
C GLY A 124 -0.28 14.61 -13.19
N VAL A 125 0.11 15.25 -12.10
CA VAL A 125 1.34 16.06 -12.04
C VAL A 125 2.58 15.19 -12.26
N LEU A 126 2.65 14.02 -11.63
CA LEU A 126 3.79 13.10 -11.76
C LEU A 126 3.98 12.57 -13.18
N ILE A 127 2.88 12.28 -13.89
CA ILE A 127 2.92 11.85 -15.30
C ILE A 127 3.54 12.93 -16.19
N LEU A 128 3.27 14.21 -15.92
CA LEU A 128 3.79 15.32 -16.72
C LEU A 128 5.24 15.67 -16.37
N LEU A 129 5.67 15.44 -15.13
CA LEU A 129 6.97 15.91 -14.63
C LEU A 129 8.05 14.83 -14.55
N VAL A 130 7.68 13.55 -14.42
CA VAL A 130 8.62 12.45 -14.16
C VAL A 130 8.63 11.47 -15.33
N HIS A 131 9.82 11.12 -15.80
CA HIS A 131 10.03 10.21 -16.92
C HIS A 131 11.12 9.16 -16.62
N GLY A 132 11.14 8.09 -17.41
CA GLY A 132 12.16 7.04 -17.35
C GLY A 132 12.07 6.17 -16.08
N GLY A 133 13.22 5.65 -15.62
CA GLY A 133 13.28 4.75 -14.44
C GLY A 133 12.74 5.38 -13.15
N LEU A 134 12.91 6.70 -12.98
CA LEU A 134 12.39 7.43 -11.82
C LEU A 134 10.86 7.43 -11.77
N PHE A 135 10.19 7.36 -12.92
CA PHE A 135 8.73 7.28 -12.98
C PHE A 135 8.23 6.00 -12.30
N PHE A 136 8.88 4.86 -12.55
CA PHE A 136 8.52 3.59 -11.90
C PHE A 136 8.66 3.66 -10.37
N SER A 137 9.78 4.19 -9.86
CA SER A 137 9.96 4.35 -8.41
C SER A 137 8.89 5.24 -7.80
N VAL A 138 8.55 6.35 -8.46
CA VAL A 138 7.49 7.26 -8.00
C VAL A 138 6.11 6.60 -8.03
N MET A 139 5.81 5.77 -9.04
CA MET A 139 4.56 5.01 -9.11
C MET A 139 4.43 4.00 -7.96
N ILE A 140 5.53 3.35 -7.57
CA ILE A 140 5.54 2.46 -6.40
C ILE A 140 5.14 3.22 -5.13
N TYR A 141 5.70 4.41 -4.90
CA TYR A 141 5.30 5.25 -3.76
C TYR A 141 3.85 5.74 -3.86
N ASN A 142 3.34 5.97 -5.08
CA ASN A 142 1.97 6.42 -5.29
C ASN A 142 0.92 5.39 -4.80
N LEU A 143 1.25 4.10 -4.81
CA LEU A 143 0.37 3.03 -4.29
C LEU A 143 -0.08 3.28 -2.83
N PHE A 144 0.79 3.87 -2.01
CA PHE A 144 0.49 4.15 -0.60
C PHE A 144 -0.20 5.51 -0.39
N THR A 145 -0.14 6.40 -1.38
CA THR A 145 -0.52 7.81 -1.24
C THR A 145 -1.99 7.98 -0.89
N VAL A 146 -2.90 7.23 -1.54
CA VAL A 146 -4.35 7.27 -1.22
C VAL A 146 -4.58 6.94 0.25
N LEU A 147 -3.99 5.87 0.77
CA LEU A 147 -4.18 5.41 2.15
C LEU A 147 -3.59 6.40 3.15
N ILE A 148 -2.40 6.93 2.88
CA ILE A 148 -1.73 7.90 3.74
C ILE A 148 -2.54 9.21 3.82
N VAL A 149 -2.92 9.77 2.66
CA VAL A 149 -3.70 11.01 2.58
C VAL A 149 -5.06 10.83 3.28
N PHE A 150 -5.72 9.69 3.06
CA PHE A 150 -6.95 9.34 3.73
C PHE A 150 -6.80 9.35 5.26
N ILE A 151 -5.81 8.62 5.80
CA ILE A 151 -5.56 8.53 7.24
C ILE A 151 -5.28 9.91 7.84
N ILE A 152 -4.46 10.73 7.17
CA ILE A 152 -4.13 12.09 7.62
C ILE A 152 -5.40 12.95 7.64
N ARG A 153 -6.14 13.00 6.53
CA ARG A 153 -7.33 13.83 6.39
C ARG A 153 -8.40 13.46 7.41
N PHE A 154 -8.64 12.17 7.60
CA PHE A 154 -9.61 11.65 8.55
C PHE A 154 -9.26 12.03 9.99
N ARG A 155 -8.00 11.85 10.42
CA ARG A 155 -7.56 12.24 11.78
C ARG A 155 -7.65 13.74 12.02
N LEU A 156 -7.27 14.55 11.04
CA LEU A 156 -7.38 16.02 11.14
C LEU A 156 -8.86 16.45 11.23
N ALA A 157 -9.73 15.79 10.47
CA ALA A 157 -11.16 16.07 10.47
C ALA A 157 -11.80 15.76 11.83
N ILE A 158 -11.48 14.62 12.45
CA ILE A 158 -11.95 14.28 13.80
C ILE A 158 -11.49 15.33 14.83
N ARG A 159 -10.19 15.66 14.85
CA ARG A 159 -9.63 16.66 15.78
C ARG A 159 -10.26 18.05 15.62
N ARG A 160 -10.68 18.41 14.41
CA ARG A 160 -11.37 19.68 14.16
C ARG A 160 -12.78 19.67 14.77
N ASN A 161 -13.53 18.57 14.62
CA ASN A 161 -14.87 18.45 15.19
C ASN A 161 -14.85 18.48 16.72
N GLU A 162 -13.88 17.82 17.36
CA GLU A 162 -13.72 17.86 18.82
C GLU A 162 -13.50 19.29 19.35
N LYS A 163 -12.67 20.10 18.66
CA LYS A 163 -12.41 21.49 19.04
C LYS A 163 -13.63 22.40 18.88
N THR A 164 -14.40 22.22 17.81
CA THR A 164 -15.61 23.02 17.58
C THR A 164 -16.66 22.79 18.67
N VAL A 165 -16.83 21.53 19.11
CA VAL A 165 -17.75 21.20 20.20
C VAL A 165 -17.29 21.83 21.52
N LEU A 166 -15.98 21.80 21.81
CA LEU A 166 -15.43 22.40 23.04
C LEU A 166 -15.51 23.94 23.07
N MET A 167 -15.51 24.61 21.92
CA MET A 167 -15.67 26.08 21.85
C MET A 167 -17.13 26.54 21.93
N ALA A 168 -18.09 25.63 21.73
CA ALA A 168 -19.52 25.94 21.76
C ALA A 168 -20.16 25.72 23.15
N LEU A 169 -19.40 25.19 24.12
CA LEU A 169 -19.78 25.00 25.53
C LEU A 169 -19.20 26.12 26.39
#